data_AF-A0A662FZX9-F1
#
_entry.id   AF-A0A662FZX9-F1
#
_cell.length_a   1.000
_cell.length_b   1.000
_cell.length_c   1.000
_cell.angle_alpha   90.00
_cell.angle_beta   90.00
_cell.angle_gamma   90.00
#
_symmetry.space_group_name_H-M   'P 1'
#
loop_
_entity.id
_entity.type
_entity.pdbx_description
1 polymer ?
#
loop_
_entity_poly.entity_id
_entity_poly.type
_entity_poly.pdbx_seq_one_letter_code
_entity_poly.pdbx_strand_id
1 'polypeptide(L)'
;MTESEEIEKPTYPKFFIPLAIIIAIIAIGLCVWGTWTFFTKVGEIWKAGPQVWIWGAAFLSPGYTFWLIVGALVWIPITILFFMELLGYTIKGGKITRQIIKWDAIDVSVAALCAAIYGGGLTATGGLAIIPGFTWIRPANCLSALFGVLFGIPGCIGCAVGNFIADALAGYLSVGSIGGFIGNFLIAYIPYKLMKDQTFRSARSIFEFYLWGVLVGSLLCAIYIGWWLDIAEPFIGLPPLFIWGWFVPWVTINNGLVTAIVSPVLGFVLYPMVKKWGLHWT
;
A
#
# COMPACT_ATOMS: atom_id res chain seq x y z
N MET A 1 -22.55 -33.15 -10.40
CA MET A 1 -21.20 -33.74 -10.41
C MET A 1 -20.35 -32.82 -11.26
N THR A 2 -19.79 -31.77 -10.66
CA THR A 2 -18.95 -30.79 -11.37
C THR A 2 -17.57 -30.91 -10.74
N GLU A 3 -16.63 -31.41 -11.53
CA GLU A 3 -15.22 -31.50 -11.20
C GLU A 3 -14.78 -30.18 -10.56
N SER A 4 -14.34 -30.25 -9.31
CA SER A 4 -13.54 -29.18 -8.74
C SER A 4 -12.30 -29.09 -9.62
N GLU A 5 -12.21 -28.08 -10.49
CA GLU A 5 -10.94 -27.67 -11.06
C GLU A 5 -9.98 -27.48 -9.89
N GLU A 6 -9.14 -28.48 -9.64
CA GLU A 6 -8.02 -28.36 -8.73
C GLU A 6 -7.22 -27.18 -9.28
N ILE A 7 -7.12 -26.10 -8.50
CA ILE A 7 -6.29 -24.96 -8.87
C ILE A 7 -4.86 -25.50 -8.94
N GLU A 8 -4.45 -25.88 -10.15
CA GLU A 8 -3.16 -26.47 -10.42
C GLU A 8 -2.09 -25.52 -9.87
N LYS A 9 -1.24 -26.02 -8.96
CA LYS A 9 -0.20 -25.19 -8.35
C LYS A 9 0.81 -24.84 -9.45
N PRO A 10 0.96 -23.56 -9.83
CA PRO A 10 1.95 -23.20 -10.83
C PRO A 10 3.33 -23.58 -10.30
N THR A 11 4.04 -24.41 -11.07
CA THR A 11 5.36 -24.94 -10.68
C THR A 11 6.42 -23.98 -11.20
N TYR A 12 7.12 -23.31 -10.29
CA TYR A 12 8.22 -22.40 -10.62
C TYR A 12 9.58 -23.02 -10.30
N PRO A 13 10.67 -22.48 -10.88
CA PRO A 13 12.03 -22.90 -10.53
C PRO A 13 12.25 -22.91 -9.01
N LYS A 14 12.90 -23.97 -8.51
CA LYS A 14 13.10 -24.20 -7.06
C LYS A 14 13.84 -23.06 -6.35
N PHE A 15 14.60 -22.23 -7.08
CA PHE A 15 15.31 -21.07 -6.50
C PHE A 15 14.36 -20.00 -5.93
N PHE A 16 13.09 -19.95 -6.33
CA PHE A 16 12.13 -19.03 -5.73
C PHE A 16 11.83 -19.34 -4.26
N ILE A 17 11.99 -20.60 -3.82
CA ILE A 17 11.76 -20.99 -2.42
C ILE A 17 12.72 -20.27 -1.47
N PRO A 18 14.07 -20.38 -1.62
CA PRO A 18 14.98 -19.65 -0.75
C PRO A 18 14.82 -18.13 -0.92
N LEU A 19 14.56 -17.61 -2.12
CA LEU A 19 14.34 -16.17 -2.31
C LEU A 19 13.11 -15.65 -1.55
N ALA A 20 11.99 -16.38 -1.59
CA ALA A 20 10.76 -16.02 -0.89
C ALA A 20 10.98 -15.99 0.63
N ILE A 21 11.72 -16.96 1.16
CA ILE A 21 12.07 -17.02 2.59
C ILE A 21 12.97 -15.84 2.96
N ILE A 22 14.03 -15.60 2.19
CA ILE A 22 14.99 -14.52 2.46
C ILE A 22 14.29 -13.16 2.43
N ILE A 23 13.50 -12.86 1.39
CA ILE A 23 12.83 -11.56 1.30
C ILE A 23 11.79 -11.37 2.40
N ALA A 24 11.08 -12.44 2.78
CA ALA A 24 10.11 -12.38 3.87
C ALA A 24 10.78 -12.09 5.21
N ILE A 25 11.88 -12.78 5.52
CA ILE A 25 12.66 -12.55 6.74
C ILE A 25 13.20 -11.12 6.77
N ILE A 26 13.76 -10.64 5.66
CA ILE A 26 14.29 -9.27 5.57
C ILE A 26 13.16 -8.24 5.76
N ALA A 27 12.06 -8.37 5.03
CA ALA A 27 10.95 -7.43 5.08
C ALA A 27 10.31 -7.37 6.47
N ILE A 28 10.01 -8.53 7.07
CA ILE A 28 9.46 -8.61 8.43
C ILE A 28 10.47 -8.06 9.43
N GLY A 29 11.73 -8.49 9.35
CA GLY A 29 12.79 -8.06 10.25
C GLY A 29 12.98 -6.55 10.24
N LEU A 30 13.01 -5.93 9.06
CA LEU A 30 13.09 -4.47 8.90
C LEU A 30 11.87 -3.76 9.50
N CYS A 31 10.66 -4.25 9.23
CA CYS A 31 9.44 -3.63 9.73
C CYS A 31 9.30 -3.77 11.26
N VAL A 32 9.64 -4.94 11.81
CA VAL A 32 9.65 -5.19 13.26
C VAL A 32 10.70 -4.34 13.95
N TRP A 33 11.92 -4.29 13.41
CA TRP A 33 12.99 -3.46 13.96
C TRP A 33 12.67 -1.96 13.88
N GLY A 34 12.09 -1.51 12.78
CA GLY A 34 11.62 -0.13 12.62
C GLY A 34 10.51 0.23 13.61
N THR A 35 9.55 -0.67 13.81
CA THR A 35 8.47 -0.50 14.79
C THR A 35 9.00 -0.47 16.22
N TRP A 36 9.92 -1.37 16.56
CA TRP A 36 10.55 -1.43 17.88
C TRP A 36 11.32 -0.14 18.18
N THR A 37 12.22 0.26 17.29
CA THR A 37 13.01 1.49 17.45
C THR A 37 12.17 2.76 17.45
N PHE A 38 11.01 2.73 16.79
CA PHE A 38 10.05 3.83 16.83
C PHE A 38 9.42 3.96 18.22
N PHE A 39 8.87 2.87 18.78
CA PHE A 39 8.21 2.92 20.08
C PHE A 39 9.14 3.26 21.25
N THR A 40 10.44 2.96 21.14
CA THR A 40 11.42 3.40 22.15
C THR A 40 11.74 4.89 22.08
N LYS A 41 11.40 5.57 20.97
CA LYS A 41 11.75 6.98 20.71
C LYS A 41 10.58 7.91 20.48
N VAL A 42 9.35 7.42 20.29
CA VAL A 42 8.17 8.22 19.97
C VAL A 42 7.92 9.38 20.95
N GLY A 43 8.15 9.17 22.25
CA GLY A 43 7.99 10.21 23.27
C GLY A 43 9.05 11.33 23.22
N GLU A 44 10.19 11.07 22.58
CA GLU A 44 11.29 12.03 22.39
C GLU A 44 11.13 12.83 21.09
N ILE A 45 10.46 12.28 20.07
CA ILE A 45 10.34 12.90 18.73
C ILE A 45 9.70 14.29 18.80
N TRP A 46 8.66 14.48 19.60
CA TRP A 46 8.02 15.80 19.75
C TRP A 46 8.93 16.86 20.40
N LYS A 47 9.91 16.44 21.19
CA LYS A 47 10.80 17.35 21.94
C LYS A 47 12.09 17.66 21.19
N ALA A 48 12.66 16.63 20.56
CA ALA A 48 13.99 16.69 19.96
C ALA A 48 13.96 16.59 18.44
N GLY A 49 12.79 16.35 17.82
CA GLY A 49 12.63 16.14 16.39
C GLY A 49 12.80 14.68 15.96
N PRO A 50 12.40 14.33 14.73
CA PRO A 50 12.38 12.94 14.24
C PRO A 50 13.75 12.28 14.07
N GLN A 51 14.83 13.06 14.06
CA GLN A 51 16.19 12.54 13.95
C GLN A 51 16.64 11.69 15.16
N VAL A 52 15.91 11.74 16.29
CA VAL A 52 16.19 10.83 17.43
C VAL A 52 15.81 9.39 17.13
N TRP A 53 14.94 9.16 16.15
CA TRP A 53 14.60 7.84 15.66
C TRP A 53 15.53 7.48 14.49
N ILE A 54 16.14 6.30 14.56
CA ILE A 54 17.16 5.87 13.59
C ILE A 54 16.67 5.90 12.13
N TRP A 55 15.41 5.54 11.89
CA TRP A 55 14.81 5.63 10.56
C TRP A 55 14.54 7.07 10.15
N GLY A 56 14.12 7.91 11.09
CA GLY A 56 13.97 9.34 10.83
C GLY A 56 15.30 10.00 10.47
N ALA A 57 16.37 9.69 11.19
CA ALA A 57 17.73 10.14 10.85
C ALA A 57 18.18 9.61 9.48
N ALA A 58 17.92 8.33 9.18
CA ALA A 58 18.28 7.72 7.90
C ALA A 58 17.55 8.41 6.73
N PHE A 59 16.25 8.67 6.88
CA PHE A 59 15.49 9.42 5.90
C PHE A 59 15.95 10.88 5.84
N LEU A 60 16.32 11.54 6.93
CA LEU A 60 16.79 12.93 6.84
C LEU A 60 18.21 13.08 6.27
N SER A 61 19.03 12.01 6.31
CA SER A 61 20.44 12.04 5.91
C SER A 61 20.73 12.52 4.48
N PRO A 62 19.94 12.18 3.44
CA PRO A 62 20.17 12.68 2.08
C PRO A 62 19.81 14.16 1.91
N GLY A 63 19.11 14.74 2.88
CA GLY A 63 18.67 16.14 2.86
C GLY A 63 17.31 16.36 2.21
N TYR A 64 16.73 17.53 2.48
CA TYR A 64 15.40 17.92 2.00
C TYR A 64 15.29 17.94 0.47
N THR A 65 16.25 18.57 -0.22
CA THR A 65 16.25 18.68 -1.69
C THR A 65 16.24 17.31 -2.38
N PHE A 66 16.92 16.32 -1.80
CA PHE A 66 16.90 14.96 -2.32
C PHE A 66 15.48 14.39 -2.31
N TRP A 67 14.77 14.48 -1.18
CA TRP A 67 13.41 13.96 -1.07
C TRP A 67 12.39 14.73 -1.88
N LEU A 68 12.57 16.04 -2.02
CA LEU A 68 11.73 16.84 -2.90
C LEU A 68 11.84 16.37 -4.36
N ILE A 69 13.06 16.07 -4.83
CA ILE A 69 13.31 15.55 -6.18
C ILE A 69 12.79 14.12 -6.32
N VAL A 70 13.18 13.22 -5.41
CA VAL A 70 12.74 11.81 -5.43
C VAL A 70 11.22 11.72 -5.36
N GLY A 71 10.61 12.49 -4.45
CA GLY A 71 9.17 12.58 -4.31
C GLY A 71 8.51 13.11 -5.57
N ALA A 72 9.06 14.12 -6.25
CA ALA A 72 8.51 14.62 -7.51
C ALA A 72 8.59 13.58 -8.64
N LEU A 73 9.72 12.86 -8.72
CA LEU A 73 9.94 11.78 -9.69
C LEU A 73 9.02 10.57 -9.44
N VAL A 74 8.53 10.39 -8.22
CA VAL A 74 7.53 9.38 -7.87
C VAL A 74 6.12 9.92 -8.10
N TRP A 75 5.83 11.13 -7.63
CA TRP A 75 4.50 11.73 -7.62
C TRP A 75 3.98 12.04 -9.03
N ILE A 76 4.80 12.63 -9.90
CA ILE A 76 4.36 13.03 -11.25
C ILE A 76 3.96 11.79 -12.09
N PRO A 77 4.84 10.77 -12.27
CA PRO A 77 4.49 9.62 -13.09
C PRO A 77 3.33 8.80 -12.51
N ILE A 78 3.24 8.69 -11.19
CA ILE A 78 2.17 7.93 -10.54
C ILE A 78 0.83 8.64 -10.69
N THR A 79 0.80 9.96 -10.56
CA THR A 79 -0.43 10.74 -10.78
C THR A 79 -0.89 10.62 -12.23
N ILE A 80 0.03 10.68 -13.19
CA ILE A 80 -0.28 10.43 -14.61
C ILE A 80 -0.82 9.01 -14.80
N LEU A 81 -0.15 7.99 -14.23
CA LEU A 81 -0.59 6.60 -14.30
C LEU A 81 -1.97 6.38 -13.70
N PHE A 82 -2.26 7.00 -12.56
CA PHE A 82 -3.56 6.93 -11.91
C PHE A 82 -4.68 7.42 -12.84
N PHE A 83 -4.52 8.61 -13.44
CA PHE A 83 -5.50 9.12 -14.39
C PHE A 83 -5.54 8.30 -15.69
N MET A 84 -4.41 7.82 -16.19
CA MET A 84 -4.37 6.95 -17.36
C MET A 84 -5.19 5.68 -17.13
N GLU A 85 -4.98 4.98 -16.01
CA GLU A 85 -5.69 3.74 -15.68
C GLU A 85 -7.20 4.00 -15.56
N LEU A 86 -7.60 5.10 -14.93
CA LEU A 86 -9.01 5.51 -14.84
C LEU A 86 -9.65 5.81 -16.20
N LEU A 87 -8.88 6.38 -17.13
CA LEU A 87 -9.31 6.66 -18.51
C LEU A 87 -9.26 5.41 -19.41
N GLY A 88 -8.90 4.24 -18.87
CA GLY A 88 -8.81 2.99 -19.62
C GLY A 88 -7.54 2.87 -20.45
N TYR A 89 -6.45 3.51 -20.04
CA TYR A 89 -5.12 3.40 -20.64
C TYR A 89 -4.14 2.81 -19.63
N THR A 90 -3.33 1.86 -20.09
CA THR A 90 -2.34 1.20 -19.26
C THR A 90 -1.00 1.06 -19.96
N ILE A 91 0.08 0.90 -19.20
CA ILE A 91 1.40 0.58 -19.74
C ILE A 91 1.60 -0.94 -19.72
N LYS A 92 1.78 -1.54 -20.90
CA LYS A 92 2.18 -2.94 -21.08
C LYS A 92 3.39 -3.00 -22.00
N GLY A 93 4.49 -3.61 -21.53
CA GLY A 93 5.71 -3.77 -22.32
C GLY A 93 6.33 -2.45 -22.81
N GLY A 94 6.19 -1.37 -22.02
CA GLY A 94 6.69 -0.03 -22.38
C GLY A 94 5.83 0.73 -23.38
N LYS A 95 4.68 0.19 -23.80
CA LYS A 95 3.73 0.88 -24.68
C LYS A 95 2.45 1.21 -23.94
N ILE A 96 1.87 2.37 -24.25
CA ILE A 96 0.52 2.73 -23.81
C ILE A 96 -0.46 1.90 -24.62
N THR A 97 -1.28 1.12 -23.93
CA THR A 97 -2.27 0.21 -24.49
C THR A 97 -3.62 0.50 -23.87
N ARG A 98 -4.69 0.35 -24.66
CA ARG A 98 -6.04 0.51 -24.12
C ARG A 98 -6.36 -0.70 -23.23
N GLN A 99 -6.76 -0.43 -22.00
CA GLN A 99 -7.29 -1.40 -21.05
C GLN A 99 -8.79 -1.16 -20.93
N ILE A 100 -9.57 -2.13 -21.39
CA ILE A 100 -11.02 -2.08 -21.22
C ILE A 100 -11.32 -2.59 -19.81
N ILE A 101 -11.58 -1.66 -18.90
CA ILE A 101 -12.20 -1.97 -17.61
C ILE A 101 -13.70 -2.04 -17.89
N LYS A 102 -14.34 -3.18 -17.61
CA LYS A 102 -15.74 -3.40 -17.97
C LYS A 102 -16.66 -2.43 -17.22
N TRP A 103 -16.34 -2.14 -15.96
CA TRP A 103 -17.16 -1.31 -15.07
C TRP A 103 -18.62 -1.79 -15.05
N ASP A 104 -18.79 -3.12 -15.01
CA ASP A 104 -20.10 -3.73 -14.87
C ASP A 104 -20.58 -3.66 -13.40
N ALA A 105 -21.79 -4.14 -13.15
CA ALA A 105 -22.36 -4.11 -11.80
C ALA A 105 -21.49 -4.87 -10.78
N ILE A 106 -20.73 -5.89 -11.22
CA ILE A 106 -19.84 -6.66 -10.36
C ILE A 106 -18.64 -5.79 -9.97
N ASP A 107 -17.96 -5.19 -10.94
CA ASP A 107 -16.80 -4.29 -10.70
C ASP A 107 -17.17 -3.15 -9.75
N VAL A 108 -18.31 -2.49 -9.99
CA VAL A 108 -18.80 -1.39 -9.14
C VAL A 108 -19.10 -1.89 -7.73
N SER A 109 -19.74 -3.05 -7.60
CA SER A 109 -20.04 -3.66 -6.30
C SER A 109 -18.76 -4.06 -5.55
N VAL A 110 -17.78 -4.62 -6.24
CA VAL A 110 -16.48 -4.99 -5.67
C VAL A 110 -15.74 -3.74 -5.17
N ALA A 111 -15.70 -2.67 -5.97
CA ALA A 111 -15.10 -1.40 -5.53
C ALA A 111 -15.79 -0.85 -4.28
N ALA A 112 -17.12 -0.87 -4.24
CA ALA A 112 -17.91 -0.41 -3.09
C ALA A 112 -17.68 -1.28 -1.84
N LEU A 113 -17.65 -2.60 -1.98
CA LEU A 113 -17.37 -3.53 -0.89
C LEU A 113 -15.94 -3.39 -0.36
N CYS A 114 -14.95 -3.27 -1.25
CA CYS A 114 -13.58 -2.99 -0.87
C CYS A 114 -13.48 -1.65 -0.11
N ALA A 115 -14.17 -0.60 -0.57
CA ALA A 115 -14.20 0.68 0.12
C ALA A 115 -14.85 0.58 1.51
N ALA A 116 -15.98 -0.13 1.63
CA ALA A 116 -16.68 -0.30 2.89
C ALA A 116 -15.86 -1.12 3.90
N ILE A 117 -15.27 -2.24 3.47
CA ILE A 117 -14.46 -3.11 4.34
C ILE A 117 -13.16 -2.40 4.73
N TYR A 118 -12.46 -1.78 3.77
CA TYR A 118 -11.20 -1.10 4.04
C TYR A 118 -11.41 0.16 4.88
N GLY A 119 -12.33 1.03 4.48
CA GLY A 119 -12.63 2.27 5.19
C GLY A 119 -13.25 2.04 6.56
N GLY A 120 -14.22 1.12 6.65
CA GLY A 120 -14.80 0.67 7.91
C GLY A 120 -13.77 0.03 8.82
N GLY A 121 -12.90 -0.83 8.27
CA GLY A 121 -11.80 -1.45 9.01
C GLY A 121 -10.80 -0.43 9.55
N LEU A 122 -10.42 0.57 8.75
CA LEU A 122 -9.54 1.66 9.18
C LEU A 122 -10.17 2.50 10.29
N THR A 123 -11.47 2.77 10.19
CA THR A 123 -12.22 3.54 11.19
C THR A 123 -12.35 2.75 12.49
N ALA A 124 -12.76 1.49 12.41
CA ALA A 124 -12.98 0.62 13.57
C ALA A 124 -11.68 0.25 14.30
N THR A 125 -10.56 0.16 13.58
CA THR A 125 -9.23 -0.09 14.15
C THR A 125 -8.44 1.19 14.41
N GLY A 126 -9.03 2.35 14.10
CA GLY A 126 -8.50 3.66 14.43
C GLY A 126 -8.58 3.91 15.94
N GLY A 127 -7.51 4.38 16.55
CA GLY A 127 -7.51 4.67 18.00
C GLY A 127 -6.20 5.17 18.56
N LEU A 128 -5.07 4.77 17.97
CA LEU A 128 -3.73 5.25 18.36
C LEU A 128 -3.13 6.12 17.27
N ALA A 129 -3.38 7.42 17.36
CA ALA A 129 -2.77 8.42 16.49
C ALA A 129 -1.26 8.52 16.76
N ILE A 130 -0.48 8.50 15.69
CA ILE A 130 0.98 8.60 15.74
C ILE A 130 1.40 10.04 15.45
N ILE A 131 0.85 10.61 14.37
CA ILE A 131 0.89 12.04 14.08
C ILE A 131 -0.57 12.49 13.98
N PRO A 132 -1.08 13.25 14.97
CA PRO A 132 -2.47 13.70 14.97
C PRO A 132 -2.87 14.37 13.67
N GLY A 133 -3.96 13.93 13.05
CA GLY A 133 -4.45 14.46 11.77
C GLY A 133 -3.79 13.88 10.50
N PHE A 134 -2.71 13.09 10.63
CA PHE A 134 -1.96 12.59 9.45
C PHE A 134 -1.85 11.08 9.40
N THR A 135 -1.53 10.42 10.52
CA THR A 135 -1.35 8.97 10.53
C THR A 135 -1.52 8.36 11.92
N TRP A 136 -2.01 7.13 11.93
CA TRP A 136 -2.26 6.31 13.11
C TRP A 136 -1.76 4.89 12.84
N ILE A 137 -1.88 4.00 13.83
CA ILE A 137 -1.65 2.57 13.59
C ILE A 137 -2.82 2.05 12.75
N ARG A 138 -2.55 1.46 11.57
CA ARG A 138 -3.58 1.07 10.61
C ARG A 138 -3.61 -0.45 10.37
N PRO A 139 -4.21 -1.26 11.27
CA PRO A 139 -4.31 -2.71 11.06
C PRO A 139 -5.01 -3.10 9.76
N ALA A 140 -6.00 -2.33 9.31
CA ALA A 140 -6.71 -2.63 8.06
C ALA A 140 -5.85 -2.50 6.79
N ASN A 141 -4.63 -1.93 6.87
CA ASN A 141 -3.72 -1.84 5.72
C ASN A 141 -3.26 -3.20 5.18
N CYS A 142 -3.45 -4.30 5.91
CA CYS A 142 -3.27 -5.64 5.34
C CYS A 142 -4.22 -5.94 4.17
N LEU A 143 -5.33 -5.22 4.04
CA LEU A 143 -6.30 -5.44 2.98
C LEU A 143 -5.94 -4.69 1.70
N SER A 144 -5.19 -3.59 1.78
CA SER A 144 -5.05 -2.68 0.63
C SER A 144 -4.27 -3.32 -0.53
N ALA A 145 -3.06 -3.79 -0.26
CA ALA A 145 -2.27 -4.54 -1.24
C ALA A 145 -3.01 -5.79 -1.76
N LEU A 146 -3.74 -6.47 -0.86
CA LEU A 146 -4.47 -7.68 -1.19
C LEU A 146 -5.67 -7.44 -2.12
N PHE A 147 -6.44 -6.37 -1.90
CA PHE A 147 -7.58 -6.01 -2.74
C PHE A 147 -7.16 -5.68 -4.16
N GLY A 148 -6.03 -5.00 -4.35
CA GLY A 148 -5.47 -4.81 -5.69
C GLY A 148 -5.14 -6.14 -6.37
N VAL A 149 -4.47 -7.06 -5.65
CA VAL A 149 -4.11 -8.37 -6.19
C VAL A 149 -5.34 -9.20 -6.56
N LEU A 150 -6.36 -9.23 -5.70
CA LEU A 150 -7.55 -10.08 -5.88
C LEU A 150 -8.56 -9.51 -6.88
N PHE A 151 -8.73 -8.19 -6.92
CA PHE A 151 -9.84 -7.53 -7.62
C PHE A 151 -9.40 -6.51 -8.67
N GLY A 152 -8.09 -6.30 -8.85
CA GLY A 152 -7.57 -5.39 -9.86
C GLY A 152 -7.91 -3.93 -9.61
N ILE A 153 -8.22 -3.18 -10.68
CA ILE A 153 -8.53 -1.74 -10.60
C ILE A 153 -9.72 -1.44 -9.67
N PRO A 154 -10.85 -2.19 -9.72
CA PRO A 154 -11.92 -2.04 -8.73
C PRO A 154 -11.44 -2.11 -7.27
N GLY A 155 -10.56 -3.07 -6.96
CA GLY A 155 -9.95 -3.19 -5.63
C GLY A 155 -9.07 -1.99 -5.26
N CYS A 156 -8.29 -1.48 -6.22
CA CYS A 156 -7.43 -0.31 -6.03
C CYS A 156 -8.26 0.96 -5.76
N ILE A 157 -9.35 1.16 -6.50
CA ILE A 157 -10.29 2.27 -6.29
C ILE A 157 -11.01 2.10 -4.95
N GLY A 158 -11.40 0.88 -4.59
CA GLY A 158 -11.94 0.58 -3.28
C GLY A 158 -11.00 1.00 -2.14
N CYS A 159 -9.69 0.76 -2.27
CA CYS A 159 -8.71 1.19 -1.27
C CYS A 159 -8.61 2.73 -1.18
N ALA A 160 -8.59 3.41 -2.32
CA ALA A 160 -8.52 4.86 -2.40
C ALA A 160 -9.74 5.52 -1.75
N VAL A 161 -10.94 5.10 -2.15
CA VAL A 161 -12.22 5.59 -1.62
C VAL A 161 -12.39 5.19 -0.16
N GLY A 162 -12.02 3.96 0.22
CA GLY A 162 -12.06 3.49 1.59
C GLY A 162 -11.19 4.31 2.54
N ASN A 163 -9.98 4.70 2.13
CA ASN A 163 -9.16 5.62 2.91
C ASN A 163 -9.87 6.97 3.10
N PHE A 164 -10.45 7.53 2.03
CA PHE A 164 -11.14 8.82 2.10
C PHE A 164 -12.37 8.78 3.03
N ILE A 165 -13.11 7.67 3.00
CA ILE A 165 -14.21 7.42 3.94
C ILE A 165 -13.68 7.34 5.37
N ALA A 166 -12.58 6.62 5.61
CA ALA A 166 -11.99 6.52 6.94
C ALA A 166 -11.54 7.89 7.48
N ASP A 167 -10.91 8.70 6.65
CA ASP A 167 -10.51 10.07 7.01
C ASP A 167 -11.73 10.93 7.36
N ALA A 168 -12.84 10.79 6.61
CA ALA A 168 -14.09 11.49 6.88
C ALA A 168 -14.74 11.05 8.20
N LEU A 169 -14.84 9.74 8.44
CA LEU A 169 -15.46 9.20 9.65
C LEU A 169 -14.63 9.42 10.91
N ALA A 170 -13.30 9.45 10.78
CA ALA A 170 -12.39 9.72 11.89
C ALA A 170 -12.20 11.22 12.17
N GLY A 171 -12.78 12.11 11.34
CA GLY A 171 -12.67 13.56 11.49
C GLY A 171 -11.33 14.16 11.04
N TYR A 172 -10.55 13.43 10.24
CA TYR A 172 -9.23 13.84 9.73
C TYR A 172 -9.24 14.29 8.26
N LEU A 173 -10.41 14.31 7.61
CA LEU A 173 -10.54 14.70 6.22
C LEU A 173 -10.01 16.12 5.99
N SER A 174 -8.95 16.22 5.19
CA SER A 174 -8.23 17.47 4.93
C SER A 174 -7.66 17.49 3.51
N VAL A 175 -6.95 18.57 3.15
CA VAL A 175 -6.18 18.64 1.90
C VAL A 175 -5.15 17.51 1.82
N GLY A 176 -4.65 17.02 2.96
CA GLY A 176 -3.75 15.86 3.01
C GLY A 176 -4.39 14.55 2.52
N SER A 177 -5.71 14.41 2.68
CA SER A 177 -6.46 13.22 2.25
C SER A 177 -6.46 13.01 0.74
N ILE A 178 -6.17 14.05 -0.07
CA ILE A 178 -6.01 13.91 -1.53
C ILE A 178 -4.78 13.06 -1.85
N GLY A 179 -3.65 13.33 -1.17
CA GLY A 179 -2.46 12.48 -1.27
C GLY A 179 -2.74 11.08 -0.77
N GLY A 180 -3.46 10.95 0.35
CA GLY A 180 -3.92 9.67 0.89
C GLY A 180 -4.77 8.86 -0.09
N PHE A 181 -5.66 9.50 -0.84
CA PHE A 181 -6.51 8.85 -1.84
C PHE A 181 -5.67 8.12 -2.90
N ILE A 182 -4.76 8.83 -3.56
CA ILE A 182 -3.93 8.25 -4.62
C ILE A 182 -2.84 7.34 -4.03
N GLY A 183 -2.30 7.63 -2.84
CA GLY A 183 -1.36 6.76 -2.15
C GLY A 183 -1.96 5.38 -1.82
N ASN A 184 -3.24 5.33 -1.41
CA ASN A 184 -3.93 4.07 -1.15
C ASN A 184 -4.38 3.34 -2.42
N PHE A 185 -4.63 4.07 -3.51
CA PHE A 185 -4.71 3.44 -4.82
C PHE A 185 -3.38 2.76 -5.17
N LEU A 186 -2.26 3.46 -4.98
CA LEU A 186 -0.93 3.02 -5.37
C LEU A 186 -0.49 1.74 -4.65
N ILE A 187 -0.67 1.67 -3.33
CA ILE A 187 -0.26 0.47 -2.56
C ILE A 187 -0.99 -0.80 -3.02
N ALA A 188 -2.24 -0.67 -3.49
CA ALA A 188 -2.99 -1.76 -4.11
C ALA A 188 -2.57 -2.02 -5.56
N TYR A 189 -2.31 -0.95 -6.31
CA TYR A 189 -2.02 -0.99 -7.74
C TYR A 189 -0.66 -1.64 -8.07
N ILE A 190 0.37 -1.40 -7.26
CA ILE A 190 1.71 -1.97 -7.50
C ILE A 190 1.71 -3.50 -7.53
N PRO A 191 1.25 -4.22 -6.49
CA PRO A 191 1.23 -5.68 -6.52
C PRO A 191 0.20 -6.22 -7.53
N TYR A 192 -0.92 -5.52 -7.76
CA TYR A 192 -1.84 -5.84 -8.87
C TYR A 192 -1.10 -5.91 -10.21
N LYS A 193 -0.27 -4.90 -10.50
CA LYS A 193 0.33 -4.73 -11.83
C LYS A 193 1.59 -5.56 -12.05
N LEU A 194 2.41 -5.71 -11.01
CA LEU A 194 3.77 -6.24 -11.13
C LEU A 194 3.88 -7.73 -10.75
N MET A 195 2.93 -8.27 -9.98
CA MET A 195 2.89 -9.69 -9.70
C MET A 195 2.48 -10.47 -10.94
N LYS A 196 3.25 -11.50 -11.26
CA LYS A 196 2.97 -12.45 -12.34
C LYS A 196 2.26 -13.70 -11.81
N ASP A 197 2.41 -14.00 -10.53
CA ASP A 197 1.64 -15.04 -9.84
C ASP A 197 0.94 -14.46 -8.60
N GLN A 198 -0.39 -14.50 -8.63
CA GLN A 198 -1.28 -13.93 -7.61
C GLN A 198 -1.94 -15.00 -6.73
N THR A 199 -1.53 -16.26 -6.87
CA THR A 199 -2.20 -17.40 -6.22
C THR A 199 -1.94 -17.51 -4.72
N PHE A 200 -0.88 -16.85 -4.21
CA PHE A 200 -0.33 -17.03 -2.86
C PHE A 200 0.00 -18.50 -2.50
N ARG A 201 0.10 -19.39 -3.50
CA ARG A 201 0.30 -20.84 -3.31
C ARG A 201 1.65 -21.33 -3.80
N SER A 202 2.38 -20.48 -4.50
CA SER A 202 3.72 -20.78 -4.99
C SER A 202 4.75 -19.89 -4.28
N ALA A 203 6.00 -20.36 -4.22
CA ALA A 203 7.09 -19.54 -3.68
C ALA A 203 7.29 -18.23 -4.46
N ARG A 204 7.01 -18.23 -5.77
CA ARG A 204 7.09 -17.03 -6.59
C ARG A 204 6.04 -16.01 -6.18
N SER A 205 4.78 -16.43 -5.98
CA SER A 205 3.71 -15.51 -5.54
C SER A 205 4.05 -14.85 -4.21
N ILE A 206 4.60 -15.61 -3.26
CA ILE A 206 5.05 -15.08 -1.96
C ILE A 206 6.21 -14.10 -2.17
N PHE A 207 7.25 -14.49 -2.90
CA PHE A 207 8.37 -13.59 -3.19
C PHE A 207 7.91 -12.28 -3.84
N GLU A 208 7.10 -12.35 -4.89
CA GLU A 208 6.61 -11.18 -5.63
C GLU A 208 5.70 -10.31 -4.76
N PHE A 209 4.88 -10.91 -3.88
CA PHE A 209 4.05 -10.14 -2.94
C PHE A 209 4.88 -9.39 -1.90
N TYR A 210 5.92 -10.02 -1.35
CA TYR A 210 6.82 -9.35 -0.42
C TYR A 210 7.65 -8.25 -1.10
N LEU A 211 8.09 -8.47 -2.33
CA LEU A 211 8.80 -7.44 -3.09
C LEU A 211 7.88 -6.26 -3.43
N TRP A 212 6.75 -6.53 -4.09
CA TRP A 212 5.91 -5.50 -4.69
C TRP A 212 4.87 -4.92 -3.74
N GLY A 213 4.21 -5.75 -2.94
CA GLY A 213 3.17 -5.30 -1.99
C GLY A 213 3.78 -4.75 -0.71
N VAL A 214 4.67 -5.53 -0.07
CA VAL A 214 5.20 -5.18 1.26
C VAL A 214 6.26 -4.09 1.18
N LEU A 215 7.31 -4.26 0.37
CA LEU A 215 8.44 -3.33 0.34
C LEU A 215 8.19 -2.13 -0.59
N VAL A 216 8.03 -2.40 -1.90
CA VAL A 216 7.91 -1.34 -2.91
C VAL A 216 6.59 -0.58 -2.78
N GLY A 217 5.48 -1.28 -2.60
CA GLY A 217 4.14 -0.72 -2.39
C GLY A 217 4.09 0.24 -1.21
N SER A 218 4.54 -0.20 -0.04
CA SER A 218 4.55 0.61 1.17
C SER A 218 5.45 1.83 1.06
N LEU A 219 6.66 1.68 0.50
CA LEU A 219 7.61 2.78 0.36
C LEU A 219 7.12 3.83 -0.64
N LEU A 220 6.68 3.42 -1.83
CA LEU A 220 6.21 4.36 -2.85
C LEU A 220 4.92 5.07 -2.43
N CYS A 221 4.01 4.37 -1.73
CA CYS A 221 2.85 4.99 -1.10
C CYS A 221 3.27 6.09 -0.10
N ALA A 222 4.20 5.78 0.80
CA ALA A 222 4.67 6.75 1.78
C ALA A 222 5.36 7.96 1.14
N ILE A 223 6.23 7.75 0.15
CA ILE A 223 6.91 8.83 -0.58
C ILE A 223 5.89 9.69 -1.35
N TYR A 224 4.92 9.06 -2.02
CA TYR A 224 3.89 9.77 -2.77
C TYR A 224 3.07 10.69 -1.86
N ILE A 225 2.59 10.15 -0.73
CA ILE A 225 1.82 10.95 0.24
C ILE A 225 2.71 12.02 0.87
N GLY A 226 3.94 11.67 1.25
CA GLY A 226 4.90 12.61 1.85
C GLY A 226 5.17 13.81 0.95
N TRP A 227 5.39 13.58 -0.35
CA TRP A 227 5.59 14.67 -1.30
C TRP A 227 4.35 15.57 -1.43
N TRP A 228 3.16 14.98 -1.50
CA TRP A 228 1.91 15.77 -1.52
C TRP A 228 1.77 16.63 -0.25
N LEU A 229 2.05 16.04 0.91
CA LEU A 229 1.99 16.78 2.18
C LEU A 229 3.00 17.94 2.19
N ASP A 230 4.21 17.73 1.69
CA ASP A 230 5.26 18.76 1.67
C ASP A 230 4.86 19.98 0.82
N ILE A 231 4.36 19.74 -0.39
CA ILE A 231 3.88 20.83 -1.26
C ILE A 231 2.61 21.48 -0.71
N ALA A 232 1.76 20.71 -0.04
CA ALA A 232 0.54 21.22 0.59
C ALA A 232 0.77 21.82 1.98
N GLU A 233 2.02 21.91 2.46
CA GLU A 233 2.39 22.36 3.81
C GLU A 233 1.67 23.63 4.28
N PRO A 234 1.49 24.67 3.44
CA PRO A 234 0.76 25.89 3.82
C PRO A 234 -0.71 25.65 4.23
N PHE A 235 -1.32 24.56 3.78
CA PHE A 235 -2.71 24.21 4.06
C PHE A 235 -2.86 23.13 5.14
N ILE A 236 -1.82 22.32 5.37
CA ILE A 236 -1.86 21.21 6.32
C ILE A 236 -1.14 21.51 7.64
N GLY A 237 -0.13 22.39 7.64
CA GLY A 237 0.63 22.80 8.82
C GLY A 237 1.60 21.76 9.39
N LEU A 238 1.91 20.67 8.68
CA LEU A 238 2.94 19.70 9.10
C LEU A 238 4.30 20.08 8.52
N PRO A 239 5.32 20.41 9.34
CA PRO A 239 6.61 20.84 8.82
C PRO A 239 7.31 19.76 8.00
N PRO A 240 8.09 20.10 6.96
CA PRO A 240 8.77 19.12 6.10
C PRO A 240 9.71 18.18 6.86
N LEU A 241 10.32 18.67 7.94
CA LEU A 241 11.13 17.86 8.85
C LEU A 241 10.34 16.66 9.41
N PHE A 242 9.08 16.89 9.82
CA PHE A 242 8.19 15.85 10.35
C PHE A 242 7.63 14.98 9.24
N ILE A 243 7.40 15.52 8.05
CA ILE A 243 6.96 14.74 6.89
C ILE A 243 8.01 13.70 6.52
N TRP A 244 9.22 14.14 6.19
CA TRP A 244 10.27 13.25 5.69
C TRP A 244 10.94 12.42 6.79
N GLY A 245 11.10 12.99 7.99
CA GLY A 245 11.76 12.32 9.11
C GLY A 245 10.83 11.45 9.96
N TRP A 246 9.51 11.65 9.91
CA TRP A 246 8.58 10.87 10.73
C TRP A 246 7.51 10.20 9.90
N PHE A 247 6.69 10.97 9.18
CA PHE A 247 5.53 10.46 8.48
C PHE A 247 5.91 9.39 7.44
N VAL A 248 6.83 9.70 6.53
CA VAL A 248 7.24 8.79 5.44
C VAL A 248 7.84 7.48 5.98
N PRO A 249 8.85 7.49 6.87
CA PRO A 249 9.39 6.24 7.42
C PRO A 249 8.35 5.46 8.23
N TRP A 250 7.51 6.14 9.02
CA TRP A 250 6.46 5.48 9.80
C TRP A 250 5.42 4.80 8.90
N VAL A 251 4.90 5.49 7.89
CA VAL A 251 3.90 4.93 6.96
C VAL A 251 4.49 3.75 6.20
N THR A 252 5.77 3.81 5.79
CA THR A 252 6.46 2.69 5.15
C THR A 252 6.46 1.45 6.05
N ILE A 253 6.84 1.61 7.31
CA ILE A 253 6.91 0.51 8.28
C ILE A 253 5.52 0.00 8.66
N ASN A 254 4.57 0.90 8.92
CA ASN A 254 3.23 0.54 9.35
C ASN A 254 2.48 -0.24 8.27
N ASN A 255 2.54 0.24 7.02
CA ASN A 255 1.97 -0.45 5.87
C ASN A 255 2.67 -1.80 5.65
N GLY A 256 4.01 -1.80 5.66
CA GLY A 256 4.82 -2.98 5.41
C GLY A 256 4.58 -4.09 6.44
N LEU A 257 4.60 -3.77 7.73
CA LEU A 257 4.50 -4.76 8.81
C LEU A 257 3.18 -5.53 8.74
N VAL A 258 2.06 -4.80 8.69
CA VAL A 258 0.74 -5.41 8.75
C VAL A 258 0.43 -6.18 7.47
N THR A 259 0.88 -5.65 6.32
CA THR A 259 0.78 -6.34 5.02
C THR A 259 1.63 -7.60 4.98
N ALA A 260 2.84 -7.58 5.53
CA ALA A 260 3.74 -8.74 5.54
C ALA A 260 3.16 -9.92 6.31
N ILE A 261 2.52 -9.66 7.44
CA ILE A 261 2.06 -10.71 8.35
C ILE A 261 0.70 -11.25 7.92
N VAL A 262 -0.27 -10.36 7.70
CA VAL A 262 -1.68 -10.77 7.58
C VAL A 262 -2.06 -11.07 6.12
N SER A 263 -1.56 -10.29 5.16
CA SER A 263 -2.01 -10.40 3.77
C SER A 263 -1.65 -11.74 3.10
N PRO A 264 -0.48 -12.37 3.32
CA PRO A 264 -0.20 -13.69 2.74
C PRO A 264 -1.15 -14.78 3.23
N VAL A 265 -1.52 -14.73 4.51
CA VAL A 265 -2.48 -15.66 5.11
C VAL A 265 -3.86 -15.47 4.49
N LEU A 266 -4.33 -14.21 4.43
CA LEU A 266 -5.61 -13.89 3.80
C LEU A 266 -5.60 -14.22 2.30
N GLY A 267 -4.53 -13.93 1.57
CA GLY A 267 -4.38 -14.25 0.16
C GLY A 267 -4.46 -15.74 -0.11
N PHE A 268 -3.81 -16.57 0.70
CA PHE A 268 -3.86 -18.03 0.58
C PHE A 268 -5.30 -18.58 0.73
N VAL A 269 -6.09 -17.99 1.64
CA VAL A 269 -7.47 -18.38 1.94
C VAL A 269 -8.46 -17.82 0.92
N LEU A 270 -8.36 -16.54 0.59
CA LEU A 270 -9.35 -15.80 -0.19
C LEU A 270 -9.19 -15.99 -1.70
N TYR A 271 -7.95 -16.10 -2.20
CA TYR A 271 -7.69 -16.28 -3.64
C TYR A 271 -8.53 -17.39 -4.30
N PRO A 272 -8.57 -18.64 -3.77
CA PRO A 272 -9.38 -19.70 -4.39
C PRO A 272 -10.88 -19.39 -4.37
N MET A 273 -11.38 -18.70 -3.34
CA MET A 273 -12.80 -18.34 -3.23
C MET A 273 -13.17 -17.26 -4.25
N VAL A 274 -12.36 -16.20 -4.33
CA VAL A 274 -12.52 -15.10 -5.29
C VAL A 274 -12.46 -15.61 -6.73
N LYS A 275 -11.52 -16.51 -7.03
CA LYS A 275 -11.42 -17.13 -8.36
C LYS A 275 -12.64 -18.00 -8.68
N LYS A 276 -13.09 -18.84 -7.74
CA LYS A 276 -14.27 -19.70 -7.91
C LYS A 276 -15.56 -18.89 -8.14
N TRP A 277 -15.67 -17.72 -7.53
CA TRP A 277 -16.83 -16.84 -7.67
C TRP A 277 -16.77 -15.93 -8.91
N GLY A 278 -15.73 -16.03 -9.73
CA GLY A 278 -15.57 -15.17 -10.91
C GLY A 278 -15.35 -13.70 -10.57
N LEU A 279 -14.94 -13.40 -9.34
CA LEU A 279 -14.65 -12.04 -8.87
C LEU A 279 -13.18 -11.64 -9.12
N HIS A 280 -12.34 -12.59 -9.48
CA HIS A 280 -10.96 -12.30 -9.86
C HIS A 280 -10.94 -11.54 -11.18
N TRP A 281 -10.06 -10.56 -11.32
CA TRP A 281 -10.01 -9.65 -12.46
C TRP A 281 -9.43 -10.26 -13.75
N THR A 282 -8.96 -11.52 -13.71
CA THR A 282 -8.37 -12.26 -14.84
C THR A 282 -9.33 -13.26 -15.45
#